data_AF-A0A9Q3FIC0-F1
#
_entry.id   AF-A0A9Q3FIC0-F1
#
_cell.length_a   1.000
_cell.length_b   1.000
_cell.length_c   1.000
_cell.angle_alpha   90.00
_cell.angle_beta   90.00
_cell.angle_gamma   90.00
#
_symmetry.space_group_name_H-M   'P 1'
#
loop_
_entity.id
_entity.type
_entity.pdbx_description
1 polymer ?
#
loop_
_entity_poly.entity_id
_entity_poly.type
_entity_poly.pdbx_seq_one_letter_code
_entity_poly.pdbx_strand_id
1 'polypeptide(L)'
;MEEKLIDLLFKYKDAFATDKNPLGAIIVHELDIILKVENPYSPLLRRPAYPASPRAREALEVHIKELIDLGVLRKLGHNEQLQVTTPVSITWHNGKSRMVGALEL
;
A
#
# COMPACT_ATOMS: atom_id res chain seq x y z
N MET A 1 36.31 -12.06 -9.56
CA MET A 1 35.46 -10.87 -9.33
C MET A 1 34.06 -11.30 -8.89
N GLU A 2 33.49 -12.35 -9.52
CA GLU A 2 32.23 -12.99 -9.11
C GLU A 2 32.22 -13.55 -7.68
N GLU A 3 33.26 -14.26 -7.24
CA GLU A 3 33.32 -14.81 -5.86
C GLU A 3 33.15 -13.73 -4.79
N LYS A 4 33.82 -12.59 -4.94
CA LYS A 4 33.71 -11.46 -4.01
C LYS A 4 32.30 -10.84 -4.00
N LEU A 5 31.58 -10.88 -5.12
CA LEU A 5 30.21 -10.38 -5.21
C LEU A 5 29.24 -11.32 -4.49
N ILE A 6 29.38 -12.62 -4.70
CA ILE A 6 28.55 -13.63 -4.03
C ILE A 6 28.73 -13.55 -2.51
N ASP A 7 29.97 -13.45 -2.03
CA ASP A 7 30.26 -13.31 -0.60
C ASP A 7 29.62 -12.05 -0.01
N LEU A 8 29.63 -10.93 -0.75
CA LEU A 8 29.03 -9.68 -0.34
C LEU A 8 27.49 -9.79 -0.28
N LEU A 9 26.87 -10.39 -1.30
CA LEU A 9 25.42 -10.60 -1.35
C LEU A 9 24.95 -11.54 -0.24
N PHE A 10 25.70 -12.61 0.03
CA PHE A 10 25.40 -13.51 1.15
C PHE A 10 25.56 -12.84 2.51
N LYS A 11 26.63 -12.04 2.69
CA LYS A 11 26.89 -11.29 3.92
C LYS A 11 25.75 -10.32 4.25
N TYR A 12 25.16 -9.67 3.24
CA TYR A 12 24.09 -8.69 3.41
C TYR A 12 22.73 -9.19 2.92
N LYS A 13 22.49 -10.50 2.89
CA LYS A 13 21.27 -11.11 2.35
C LYS A 13 19.97 -10.51 2.91
N ASP A 14 19.98 -10.11 4.19
CA ASP A 14 18.81 -9.57 4.89
C ASP A 14 18.53 -8.09 4.54
N ALA A 15 19.49 -7.41 3.89
CA ALA A 15 19.30 -6.07 3.35
C ALA A 15 18.50 -6.07 2.03
N PHE A 16 18.28 -7.24 1.42
CA PHE A 16 17.56 -7.38 0.16
C PHE A 16 16.14 -7.92 0.40
N ALA A 17 15.18 -7.37 -0.33
CA ALA A 17 13.87 -7.99 -0.46
C ALA A 17 14.01 -9.31 -1.24
N THR A 18 13.38 -10.35 -0.73
CA THR A 18 13.34 -11.67 -1.37
C THR A 18 11.90 -12.15 -1.47
N ASP A 19 11.65 -13.19 -2.24
CA ASP A 19 10.31 -13.80 -2.37
C ASP A 19 9.73 -14.24 -1.02
N LYS A 20 10.61 -14.60 -0.06
CA LYS A 20 10.23 -15.01 1.31
C LYS A 20 10.12 -13.83 2.26
N ASN A 21 10.87 -12.75 2.02
CA ASN A 21 10.83 -11.52 2.81
C ASN A 21 10.73 -10.30 1.86
N PRO A 22 9.54 -10.04 1.30
CA PRO A 22 9.36 -9.06 0.22
C PRO A 22 9.46 -7.60 0.67
N LEU A 23 9.32 -7.34 1.98
CA LEU A 23 9.38 -6.00 2.55
C LEU A 23 10.79 -5.63 3.06
N GLY A 24 11.71 -6.60 3.16
CA GLY A 24 13.04 -6.40 3.73
C GLY A 24 13.01 -6.20 5.26
N ALA A 25 14.14 -5.76 5.84
CA ALA A 25 14.26 -5.47 7.27
C ALA A 25 13.58 -4.14 7.65
N ILE A 26 12.24 -4.08 7.61
CA ILE A 26 11.49 -2.92 8.09
C ILE A 26 11.51 -2.89 9.62
N ILE A 27 12.07 -1.81 10.18
CA ILE A 27 11.89 -1.48 11.58
C ILE A 27 10.59 -0.68 11.68
N VAL A 28 9.51 -1.32 12.14
CA VAL A 28 8.21 -0.65 12.29
C VAL A 28 8.37 0.43 13.37
N HIS A 29 8.15 1.69 13.00
CA HIS A 29 7.92 2.76 13.95
C HIS A 29 6.44 3.14 13.82
N GLU A 30 5.70 3.06 14.91
CA GLU A 30 4.32 3.56 14.92
C GLU A 30 4.38 5.10 14.80
N LEU A 31 3.73 5.62 13.76
CA LEU A 31 3.60 7.05 13.53
C LEU A 31 2.19 7.48 13.92
N ASP A 32 2.09 8.38 14.89
CA ASP A 32 0.83 9.06 15.19
C ASP A 32 0.69 10.28 14.27
N ILE A 33 -0.28 10.21 13.34
CA ILE A 33 -0.56 11.27 12.37
C ILE A 33 -1.86 11.96 12.77
N ILE A 34 -1.74 13.21 13.25
CA ILE A 34 -2.87 14.01 13.73
C ILE A 34 -3.27 15.04 12.67
N LEU A 35 -4.56 15.10 12.35
CA LEU A 35 -5.12 16.14 11.48
C LEU A 35 -5.15 17.49 12.23
N LYS A 36 -4.78 18.56 11.54
CA LYS A 36 -4.83 19.94 12.09
C LYS A 36 -6.25 20.53 12.15
N VAL A 37 -7.23 19.83 11.61
CA VAL A 37 -8.63 20.28 11.52
C VAL A 37 -9.50 19.39 12.40
N GLU A 38 -10.49 19.99 13.04
CA GLU A 38 -11.43 19.28 13.91
C GLU A 38 -12.69 18.86 13.14
N ASN A 39 -13.44 17.91 13.71
CA ASN A 39 -14.73 17.47 13.16
C ASN A 39 -15.76 18.62 13.28
N PRO A 40 -16.61 18.89 12.26
CA PRO A 40 -16.81 18.11 11.03
C PRO A 40 -15.72 18.31 9.97
N TYR A 41 -15.21 17.19 9.47
CA TYR A 41 -14.24 17.18 8.37
C TYR A 41 -14.87 17.63 7.05
N SER A 42 -14.08 18.33 6.23
CA SER A 42 -14.46 18.72 4.87
C SER A 42 -14.90 17.50 4.05
N PRO A 43 -15.92 17.63 3.17
CA PRO A 43 -16.32 16.57 2.24
C PRO A 43 -15.16 16.04 1.38
N LEU A 44 -14.11 16.84 1.16
CA LEU A 44 -12.90 16.42 0.44
C LEU A 44 -12.15 15.27 1.14
N LEU A 45 -12.30 15.14 2.46
CA LEU A 45 -11.76 14.04 3.27
C LEU A 45 -12.68 12.81 3.29
N ARG A 46 -13.88 12.88 2.68
CA ARG A 46 -14.84 11.77 2.61
C ARG A 46 -15.27 11.49 1.18
N ARG A 47 -14.29 11.35 0.29
CA ARG A 47 -14.56 11.13 -1.13
C ARG A 47 -14.96 9.67 -1.39
N PRO A 48 -16.04 9.42 -2.17
CA PRO A 48 -16.44 8.08 -2.52
C PRO A 48 -15.42 7.45 -3.48
N ALA A 49 -15.43 6.11 -3.58
CA ALA A 49 -14.64 5.41 -4.58
C ALA A 49 -15.07 5.79 -6.00
N TYR A 50 -14.10 5.91 -6.91
CA TYR A 50 -14.40 6.09 -8.33
C TYR A 50 -15.01 4.82 -8.92
N PRO A 51 -15.95 4.94 -9.88
CA PRO A 51 -16.42 3.78 -10.63
C PRO A 51 -15.25 3.13 -11.37
N ALA A 52 -15.09 1.82 -11.19
CA ALA A 52 -14.02 1.05 -11.82
C ALA A 52 -14.59 0.18 -12.96
N SER A 53 -13.86 0.10 -14.07
CA SER A 53 -14.18 -0.87 -15.13
C SER A 53 -13.95 -2.31 -14.62
N PRO A 54 -14.56 -3.34 -15.23
CA PRO A 54 -14.37 -4.74 -14.81
C PRO A 54 -12.88 -5.12 -14.70
N ARG A 55 -12.09 -4.77 -15.73
CA ARG A 55 -10.64 -4.98 -15.76
C ARG A 55 -9.91 -4.25 -14.62
N ALA A 56 -10.34 -3.03 -14.29
CA ALA A 56 -9.73 -2.27 -13.18
C ALA A 56 -10.11 -2.89 -11.82
N ARG A 57 -11.34 -3.38 -11.67
CA ARG A 57 -11.81 -4.03 -10.44
C ARG A 57 -11.02 -5.32 -10.16
N GLU A 58 -10.83 -6.16 -11.17
CA GLU A 58 -10.01 -7.37 -11.06
C GLU A 58 -8.57 -7.04 -10.65
N ALA A 59 -7.96 -6.03 -11.27
CA ALA A 59 -6.63 -5.58 -10.89
C ALA A 59 -6.58 -5.04 -9.45
N LEU A 60 -7.58 -4.26 -9.01
CA LEU A 60 -7.69 -3.77 -7.63
C LEU A 60 -7.76 -4.94 -6.63
N GLU A 61 -8.58 -5.95 -6.91
CA GLU A 61 -8.72 -7.12 -6.03
C GLU A 61 -7.39 -7.86 -5.85
N VAL A 62 -6.60 -8.01 -6.92
CA VAL A 62 -5.25 -8.61 -6.84
C VAL A 62 -4.33 -7.76 -5.95
N HIS A 63 -4.22 -6.46 -6.22
CA HIS A 63 -3.35 -5.56 -5.44
C HIS A 63 -3.76 -5.48 -3.97
N ILE A 64 -5.06 -5.39 -3.69
CA ILE A 64 -5.58 -5.35 -2.31
C ILE A 64 -5.24 -6.64 -1.58
N LYS A 65 -5.43 -7.80 -2.22
CA LYS A 65 -5.10 -9.09 -1.62
C LYS A 65 -3.61 -9.19 -1.30
N GLU A 66 -2.75 -8.86 -2.26
CA GLU A 66 -1.30 -8.87 -2.06
C GLU A 66 -0.89 -7.98 -0.88
N LEU A 67 -1.44 -6.77 -0.79
CA LEU A 67 -1.12 -5.85 0.32
C LEU A 67 -1.65 -6.31 1.68
N ILE A 68 -2.77 -7.05 1.71
CA ILE A 68 -3.27 -7.70 2.93
C ILE A 68 -2.34 -8.84 3.34
N ASP A 69 -1.95 -9.69 2.40
CA ASP A 69 -1.05 -10.83 2.64
C ASP A 69 0.34 -10.35 3.13
N LEU A 70 0.77 -9.17 2.68
CA LEU A 70 1.99 -8.48 3.14
C LEU A 70 1.84 -7.76 4.48
N GLY A 71 0.63 -7.66 5.05
CA GLY A 71 0.37 -6.92 6.27
C GLY A 71 0.43 -5.39 6.13
N VAL A 72 0.43 -4.87 4.90
CA VAL A 72 0.44 -3.42 4.61
C VAL A 72 -0.96 -2.83 4.72
N LEU A 73 -1.97 -3.57 4.27
CA LEU A 73 -3.38 -3.21 4.42
C LEU A 73 -4.07 -4.15 5.40
N ARG A 74 -5.08 -3.62 6.10
CA ARG A 74 -5.99 -4.41 6.93
C ARG A 74 -7.43 -4.00 6.68
N LYS A 75 -8.35 -4.94 6.90
CA LYS A 75 -9.77 -4.64 6.97
C LYS A 75 -10.09 -3.98 8.32
N LEU A 76 -10.87 -2.91 8.30
CA LEU A 76 -11.41 -2.31 9.52
C LEU A 76 -12.48 -3.22 10.13
N GLY A 77 -12.48 -3.36 11.45
CA GLY A 77 -13.50 -4.12 12.19
C GLY A 77 -14.84 -3.40 12.21
N HIS A 78 -15.91 -4.14 12.53
CA HIS A 78 -17.29 -3.62 12.56
C HIS A 78 -17.50 -2.42 13.50
N ASN A 79 -16.67 -2.30 14.55
CA ASN A 79 -16.76 -1.23 15.55
C ASN A 79 -15.81 -0.06 15.26
N GLU A 80 -15.00 -0.12 14.21
CA GLU A 80 -14.07 0.94 13.84
C GLU A 80 -14.76 1.93 12.89
N GLN A 81 -14.76 3.22 13.25
CA GLN A 81 -15.29 4.26 12.37
C GLN A 81 -14.23 4.76 11.40
N LEU A 82 -14.55 4.72 10.11
CA LEU A 82 -13.75 5.32 9.06
C LEU A 82 -13.98 6.83 9.04
N GLN A 83 -12.96 7.59 9.45
CA GLN A 83 -13.06 9.05 9.54
C GLN A 83 -12.83 9.75 8.19
N VAL A 84 -11.88 9.21 7.40
CA VAL A 84 -11.38 9.77 6.14
C VAL A 84 -11.40 8.69 5.06
N THR A 85 -11.83 9.05 3.85
CA THR A 85 -11.80 8.18 2.68
C THR A 85 -11.14 8.87 1.50
N THR A 86 -10.24 8.15 0.84
CA THR A 86 -9.58 8.60 -0.38
C THR A 86 -9.83 7.58 -1.48
N PRO A 87 -10.31 8.00 -2.66
CA PRO A 87 -10.52 7.09 -3.77
C PRO A 87 -9.18 6.56 -4.27
N VAL A 88 -9.23 5.33 -4.75
CA VAL A 88 -8.10 4.61 -5.34
C VAL A 88 -8.45 4.26 -6.77
N SER A 89 -7.47 4.33 -7.68
CA SER A 89 -7.63 4.01 -9.10
C SER A 89 -6.54 3.05 -9.58
N ILE A 90 -6.74 2.47 -10.76
CA ILE A 90 -5.72 1.68 -11.45
C ILE A 90 -5.13 2.49 -12.60
N THR A 91 -3.81 2.54 -12.64
CA THR A 91 -3.07 3.01 -13.81
C THR A 91 -2.35 1.85 -14.46
N TRP A 92 -2.27 1.87 -15.80
CA TRP A 92 -1.58 0.84 -16.58
C TRP A 92 -0.32 1.41 -17.21
N HIS A 93 0.79 0.68 -17.09
CA HIS A 93 2.04 1.02 -17.73
C HIS A 93 2.78 -0.27 -18.13
N ASN A 94 3.21 -0.36 -19.40
CA ASN A 94 3.89 -1.53 -19.98
C ASN A 94 3.16 -2.87 -19.66
N GLY A 95 1.84 -2.89 -19.81
CA GLY A 95 1.00 -4.06 -19.56
C GLY A 95 0.78 -4.40 -18.07
N LYS A 96 1.38 -3.66 -17.14
CA LYS A 96 1.25 -3.88 -15.70
C LYS A 96 0.32 -2.86 -15.07
N SER A 97 -0.51 -3.30 -14.12
CA SER A 97 -1.38 -2.43 -13.33
C SER A 97 -0.65 -1.90 -12.08
N ARG A 98 -1.05 -0.72 -11.62
CA ARG A 98 -0.63 -0.10 -10.36
C ARG A 98 -1.84 0.50 -9.67
N MET A 99 -1.94 0.28 -8.37
CA MET A 99 -2.95 0.88 -7.51
C MET A 99 -2.45 2.25 -7.02
N VAL A 100 -3.26 3.30 -7.22
CA VAL A 100 -2.87 4.69 -6.92
C VAL A 100 -3.94 5.35 -6.06
N GLY A 101 -3.56 5.86 -4.89
CA GLY A 101 -4.45 6.68 -4.06
C GLY A 101 -4.43 8.14 -4.51
N ALA A 102 -5.60 8.75 -4.67
CA ALA A 102 -5.71 10.17 -5.00
C ALA A 102 -5.61 11.04 -3.74
N LEU A 103 -4.43 11.08 -3.12
CA LEU A 103 -4.18 11.90 -1.93
C LEU A 103 -4.17 13.38 -2.31
N GLU A 104 -5.29 14.05 -2.04
CA GLU A 104 -5.39 15.51 -2.05
C GLU A 104 -5.57 15.90 -0.59
N LEU A 105 -4.49 16.37 0.02
CA LEU A 105 -4.42 16.87 1.39
C LEU A 105 -4.21 18.38 1.37
#